data_AF-A0A1V4I1D7-F1
#
_entry.id   AF-A0A1V4I1D7-F1
#
_cell.length_a   1.000
_cell.length_b   1.000
_cell.length_c   1.000
_cell.angle_alpha   90.00
_cell.angle_beta   90.00
_cell.angle_gamma   90.00
#
_symmetry.space_group_name_H-M   'P 1'
#
loop_
_entity.id
_entity.type
_entity.pdbx_description
1 polymer ?
#
loop_
_entity_poly.entity_id
_entity_poly.type
_entity_poly.pdbx_seq_one_letter_code
_entity_poly.pdbx_strand_id
1 'polypeptide(L)'
;MSEASANNIPLDDVRALIVQASALIFDVDGTLAETEEAHRKAFNTAFAEAGLDWCWDRTLYKDLLRVTGGKERIRAFDASRNGASPQLSDREIAELHQAKTRLYAELVTNGGCSLRPGIHALLSAARKRAQPLAIATTTSRDNIDALLTVSLGKDWAQWFVAIVAGDEVRNKKPAPDVYLKVLSQLDLPGSQCLAIEDSGNGLASASAAGIPVLISRSAYFSDDDFSGAALTIDDFTHISDMPENKSDM
;
A
#
# COMPACT_ATOMS: atom_id res chain seq x y z
N MET A 1 20.80 30.06 -7.02
CA MET A 1 19.39 29.60 -7.06
C MET A 1 19.20 28.73 -5.84
N SER A 2 18.33 29.16 -4.92
CA SER A 2 18.16 28.55 -3.61
C SER A 2 17.58 27.15 -3.73
N GLU A 3 18.32 26.15 -3.25
CA GLU A 3 17.76 24.85 -2.89
C GLU A 3 16.71 25.09 -1.82
N ALA A 4 15.46 24.74 -2.14
CA ALA A 4 14.37 24.77 -1.19
C ALA A 4 14.75 23.90 0.01
N SER A 5 14.59 24.46 1.21
CA SER A 5 14.80 23.74 2.46
C SER A 5 13.97 22.47 2.46
N ALA A 6 14.62 21.31 2.37
CA ALA A 6 14.02 20.06 2.79
C ALA A 6 13.54 20.31 4.22
N ASN A 7 12.22 20.34 4.43
CA ASN A 7 11.63 20.40 5.76
C ASN A 7 12.12 19.15 6.48
N ASN A 8 13.18 19.33 7.27
CA ASN A 8 13.82 18.27 8.03
C ASN A 8 12.86 17.95 9.18
N ILE A 9 11.82 17.16 8.90
CA ILE A 9 10.94 16.63 9.94
C ILE A 9 11.87 15.95 10.94
N PRO A 10 11.86 16.35 12.22
CA PRO A 10 12.72 15.71 13.20
C PRO A 10 12.43 14.21 13.20
N LEU A 11 13.43 13.39 12.87
CA LEU A 11 13.29 11.92 12.87
C LEU A 11 12.74 11.41 14.21
N ASP A 12 13.01 12.15 15.29
CA ASP A 12 12.51 11.87 16.63
C ASP A 12 10.98 12.01 16.74
N ASP A 13 10.35 12.93 16.03
CA ASP A 13 8.88 13.07 16.01
C ASP A 13 8.23 11.88 15.30
N VAL A 14 8.83 11.43 14.19
CA VAL A 14 8.36 10.25 13.45
C VAL A 14 8.51 8.99 14.29
N ARG A 15 9.67 8.82 14.96
CA ARG A 15 9.91 7.70 15.88
C ARG A 15 8.93 7.71 17.05
N ALA A 16 8.69 8.88 17.65
CA ALA A 16 7.75 9.03 18.76
C ALA A 16 6.34 8.62 18.32
N LEU A 17 5.88 9.10 17.15
CA LEU A 17 4.58 8.75 16.59
C LEU A 17 4.43 7.24 16.38
N ILE A 18 5.46 6.58 15.84
CA ILE A 18 5.48 5.12 15.64
C ILE A 18 5.46 4.37 16.97
N VAL A 19 6.25 4.77 17.96
CA VAL A 19 6.38 4.05 19.24
C VAL A 19 5.16 4.25 20.14
N GLN A 20 4.51 5.41 20.10
CA GLN A 20 3.34 5.72 20.92
C GLN A 20 2.05 5.03 20.43
N ALA A 21 1.97 4.68 19.15
CA ALA A 21 0.84 3.93 18.63
C ALA A 21 0.75 2.54 19.27
N SER A 22 -0.44 2.11 19.67
CA SER A 22 -0.69 0.75 20.15
C SER A 22 -0.63 -0.28 19.02
N ALA A 23 -0.84 0.10 17.76
CA ALA A 23 -0.65 -0.77 16.60
C ALA A 23 -0.25 0.03 15.35
N LEU A 24 0.49 -0.62 14.44
CA LEU A 24 0.84 -0.07 13.14
C LEU A 24 0.04 -0.79 12.05
N ILE A 25 -0.62 -0.03 11.18
CA ILE A 25 -1.44 -0.54 10.08
C ILE A 25 -0.82 -0.09 8.77
N PHE A 26 -0.32 -1.02 7.98
CA PHE A 26 0.38 -0.74 6.73
C PHE A 26 -0.57 -0.89 5.54
N ASP A 27 -0.56 0.09 4.64
CA ASP A 27 -0.86 -0.20 3.23
C ASP A 27 0.27 -1.06 2.61
N VAL A 28 0.11 -1.52 1.37
CA VAL A 28 1.06 -2.43 0.69
C VAL A 28 1.71 -1.75 -0.51
N ASP A 29 0.90 -1.35 -1.50
CA ASP A 29 1.39 -0.93 -2.81
C ASP A 29 1.87 0.52 -2.74
N GLY A 30 3.16 0.74 -2.98
CA GLY A 30 3.81 2.04 -2.77
C GLY A 30 4.19 2.31 -1.32
N THR A 31 3.63 1.58 -0.34
CA THR A 31 3.97 1.69 1.09
C THR A 31 5.03 0.68 1.56
N LEU A 32 4.75 -0.62 1.47
CA LEU A 32 5.73 -1.65 1.86
C LEU A 32 6.81 -1.83 0.79
N ALA A 33 6.43 -1.70 -0.49
CA ALA A 33 7.29 -1.83 -1.65
C ALA A 33 6.81 -0.90 -2.77
N GLU A 34 7.71 -0.45 -3.64
CA GLU A 34 7.34 0.27 -4.86
C GLU A 34 6.89 -0.74 -5.93
N THR A 35 5.58 -1.00 -6.00
CA THR A 35 4.99 -2.11 -6.78
C THR A 35 4.23 -1.65 -8.02
N GLU A 36 3.93 -0.36 -8.15
CA GLU A 36 2.99 0.11 -9.17
C GLU A 36 3.52 -0.07 -10.60
N GLU A 37 4.83 0.02 -10.83
CA GLU A 37 5.42 -0.34 -12.14
C GLU A 37 5.28 -1.84 -12.46
N ALA A 38 5.38 -2.72 -11.47
CA ALA A 38 5.18 -4.14 -11.68
C ALA A 38 3.70 -4.45 -11.96
N HIS A 39 2.78 -3.79 -11.26
CA HIS A 39 1.36 -3.86 -11.57
C HIS A 39 1.05 -3.36 -12.97
N ARG A 40 1.55 -2.19 -13.38
CA ARG A 40 1.33 -1.63 -14.72
C ARG A 40 1.85 -2.57 -15.82
N LYS A 41 3.05 -3.14 -15.65
CA LYS A 41 3.59 -4.15 -16.57
C LYS A 41 2.69 -5.39 -16.64
N ALA A 42 2.26 -5.91 -15.50
CA ALA A 42 1.38 -7.07 -15.44
C ALA A 42 0.01 -6.81 -16.11
N PHE A 43 -0.57 -5.61 -15.93
CA PHE A 43 -1.79 -5.20 -16.65
C PHE A 43 -1.57 -5.21 -18.16
N ASN A 44 -0.53 -4.54 -18.66
CA ASN A 44 -0.26 -4.46 -20.10
C ASN A 44 0.02 -5.83 -20.72
N THR A 45 0.73 -6.72 -20.02
CA THR A 45 0.93 -8.09 -20.47
C THR A 45 -0.38 -8.87 -20.49
N ALA A 46 -1.23 -8.76 -19.46
CA ALA A 46 -2.53 -9.43 -19.42
C ALA A 46 -3.46 -8.95 -20.56
N PHE A 47 -3.45 -7.65 -20.86
CA PHE A 47 -4.20 -7.10 -21.99
C PHE A 47 -3.74 -7.68 -23.32
N ALA A 48 -2.42 -7.73 -23.54
CA ALA A 48 -1.86 -8.33 -24.76
C ALA A 48 -2.17 -9.84 -24.87
N GLU A 49 -2.08 -10.60 -23.78
CA GLU A 49 -2.45 -12.02 -23.74
C GLU A 49 -3.95 -12.25 -24.04
N ALA A 50 -4.80 -11.31 -23.65
CA ALA A 50 -6.24 -11.33 -23.94
C ALA A 50 -6.59 -10.80 -25.35
N GLY A 51 -5.60 -10.40 -26.16
CA GLY A 51 -5.82 -9.83 -27.49
C GLY A 51 -6.41 -8.42 -27.50
N LEU A 52 -6.33 -7.70 -26.37
CA LEU A 52 -6.76 -6.31 -26.26
C LEU A 52 -5.64 -5.37 -26.72
N ASP A 53 -6.01 -4.30 -27.43
CA ASP A 53 -5.08 -3.24 -27.88
C ASP A 53 -4.74 -2.23 -26.78
N TRP A 54 -5.01 -2.57 -25.52
CA TRP A 54 -4.84 -1.67 -24.39
C TRP A 54 -3.39 -1.61 -23.93
N CYS A 55 -2.89 -0.39 -23.76
CA CYS A 55 -1.57 -0.14 -23.19
C CYS A 55 -1.65 1.06 -22.25
N TRP A 56 -1.43 0.83 -20.96
CA TRP A 56 -1.32 1.86 -19.95
C TRP A 56 0.13 2.29 -19.82
N ASP A 57 0.45 3.43 -20.43
CA ASP A 57 1.69 4.14 -20.14
C ASP A 57 1.67 4.72 -18.71
N ARG A 58 2.78 5.32 -18.27
CA ARG A 58 2.90 5.83 -16.89
C ARG A 58 1.94 6.98 -16.60
N THR A 59 1.70 7.85 -17.58
CA THR A 59 0.83 9.02 -17.42
C THR A 59 -0.61 8.57 -17.23
N LEU A 60 -1.11 7.74 -18.15
CA LEU A 60 -2.45 7.16 -18.05
C LEU A 60 -2.59 6.30 -16.80
N TYR A 61 -1.59 5.49 -16.46
CA TYR A 61 -1.65 4.66 -15.26
C TYR A 61 -1.74 5.50 -13.98
N LYS A 62 -1.00 6.61 -13.88
CA LYS A 62 -1.10 7.56 -12.74
C LYS A 62 -2.52 8.08 -12.56
N ASP A 63 -3.21 8.44 -13.64
CA ASP A 63 -4.61 8.87 -13.57
C ASP A 63 -5.54 7.73 -13.16
N LEU A 64 -5.31 6.53 -13.70
CA LEU A 64 -6.10 5.33 -13.37
C LEU A 64 -5.90 4.87 -11.92
N LEU A 65 -4.79 5.20 -11.27
CA LEU A 65 -4.56 4.92 -9.84
C LEU A 65 -5.54 5.64 -8.90
N ARG A 66 -6.21 6.70 -9.38
CA ARG A 66 -7.30 7.36 -8.64
C ARG A 66 -8.48 6.42 -8.38
N VAL A 67 -8.68 5.42 -9.23
CA VAL A 67 -9.63 4.32 -9.02
C VAL A 67 -8.89 3.18 -8.33
N THR A 68 -9.21 2.89 -7.07
CA THR A 68 -8.56 1.80 -6.33
C THR A 68 -9.22 0.45 -6.61
N GLY A 69 -8.42 -0.62 -6.54
CA GLY A 69 -8.82 -1.96 -6.96
C GLY A 69 -8.62 -2.21 -8.45
N GLY A 70 -7.96 -3.31 -8.79
CA GLY A 70 -7.59 -3.60 -10.18
C GLY A 70 -8.78 -3.88 -11.10
N LYS A 71 -9.84 -4.52 -10.58
CA LYS A 71 -11.07 -4.80 -11.36
C LYS A 71 -11.85 -3.52 -11.63
N GLU A 72 -11.97 -2.67 -10.61
CA GLU A 72 -12.62 -1.37 -10.70
C GLU A 72 -11.89 -0.47 -11.69
N ARG A 73 -10.55 -0.50 -11.68
CA ARG A 73 -9.70 0.25 -12.62
C ARG A 73 -9.87 -0.22 -14.06
N ILE A 74 -9.87 -1.53 -14.30
CA ILE A 74 -10.18 -2.11 -15.62
C ILE A 74 -11.55 -1.64 -16.09
N ARG A 75 -12.59 -1.76 -15.24
CA ARG A 75 -13.97 -1.37 -15.56
C ARG A 75 -14.08 0.12 -15.90
N ALA A 76 -13.44 0.98 -15.10
CA ALA A 76 -13.44 2.42 -15.31
C ALA A 76 -12.76 2.80 -16.63
N PHE A 77 -11.62 2.17 -16.93
CA PHE A 77 -10.94 2.38 -18.20
C PHE A 77 -11.80 1.93 -19.38
N ASP A 78 -12.38 0.73 -19.34
CA ASP A 78 -13.24 0.21 -20.39
C ASP A 78 -14.44 1.14 -20.67
N ALA A 79 -15.12 1.58 -19.60
CA ALA A 79 -16.24 2.51 -19.71
C ALA A 79 -15.85 3.89 -20.29
N SER A 80 -14.61 4.36 -20.06
CA SER A 80 -14.13 5.66 -20.54
C SER A 80 -13.91 5.73 -22.06
N ARG A 81 -13.90 4.58 -22.75
CA ARG A 81 -13.62 4.48 -24.18
C ARG A 81 -14.80 4.87 -25.09
N ASN A 82 -15.91 5.35 -24.54
CA ASN A 82 -17.04 5.96 -25.26
C ASN A 82 -17.53 5.16 -26.50
N GLY A 83 -17.59 3.83 -26.40
CA GLY A 83 -18.11 2.97 -27.48
C GLY A 83 -17.11 2.54 -28.55
N ALA A 84 -15.82 2.90 -28.43
CA ALA A 84 -14.75 2.20 -29.13
C ALA A 84 -14.52 0.85 -28.42
N SER A 85 -15.17 -0.23 -28.89
CA SER A 85 -15.19 -1.57 -28.26
C SER A 85 -13.87 -1.89 -27.54
N PRO A 86 -13.85 -2.08 -26.20
CA PRO A 86 -14.58 -3.17 -25.51
C PRO A 86 -15.71 -2.75 -24.55
N GLN A 87 -16.47 -3.76 -24.10
CA GLN A 87 -17.56 -3.71 -23.12
C GLN A 87 -17.52 -5.01 -22.31
N LEU A 88 -16.46 -5.17 -21.53
CA LEU A 88 -16.17 -6.40 -20.81
C LEU A 88 -17.26 -6.68 -19.75
N SER A 89 -17.74 -7.90 -19.73
CA SER A 89 -18.58 -8.41 -18.65
C SER A 89 -17.79 -8.50 -17.33
N ASP A 90 -18.50 -8.54 -16.20
CA ASP A 90 -17.85 -8.72 -14.89
C ASP A 90 -16.99 -9.99 -14.82
N ARG A 91 -17.37 -11.05 -15.55
CA ARG A 91 -16.60 -12.28 -15.66
C ARG A 91 -15.28 -12.05 -16.40
N GLU A 92 -15.31 -11.38 -17.54
CA GLU A 92 -14.10 -11.08 -18.33
C GLU A 92 -13.15 -10.17 -17.58
N ILE A 93 -13.66 -9.17 -16.85
CA ILE A 93 -12.84 -8.31 -15.97
C ILE A 93 -12.18 -9.12 -14.86
N ALA A 94 -12.92 -10.06 -14.24
CA ALA A 94 -12.38 -10.92 -13.20
C ALA A 94 -11.28 -11.87 -13.75
N GLU A 95 -11.49 -12.47 -14.92
CA GLU A 95 -10.52 -13.34 -15.60
C GLU A 95 -9.25 -12.56 -15.97
N LEU A 96 -9.41 -11.35 -16.53
CA LEU A 96 -8.29 -10.48 -16.89
C LEU A 96 -7.49 -10.03 -15.67
N HIS A 97 -8.18 -9.68 -14.58
CA HIS A 97 -7.54 -9.34 -13.31
C HIS A 97 -6.79 -10.54 -12.71
N GLN A 98 -7.36 -11.74 -12.78
CA GLN A 98 -6.71 -12.96 -12.31
C GLN A 98 -5.43 -13.27 -13.10
N ALA A 99 -5.48 -13.14 -14.43
CA ALA A 99 -4.30 -13.28 -15.29
C ALA A 99 -3.22 -12.24 -14.91
N LYS A 100 -3.61 -10.98 -14.71
CA LYS A 100 -2.72 -9.92 -14.23
C LYS A 100 -2.12 -10.23 -12.86
N THR A 101 -2.90 -10.76 -11.91
CA THR A 101 -2.40 -11.15 -10.57
C THR A 101 -1.32 -12.23 -10.66
N ARG A 102 -1.52 -13.25 -11.50
CA ARG A 102 -0.49 -14.26 -11.78
C ARG A 102 0.79 -13.64 -12.36
N LEU A 103 0.66 -12.80 -13.40
CA LEU A 103 1.78 -12.12 -14.05
C LEU A 103 2.54 -11.18 -13.09
N TYR A 104 1.82 -10.51 -12.19
CA TYR A 104 2.44 -9.72 -11.13
C TYR A 104 3.27 -10.60 -10.19
N ALA A 105 2.73 -11.73 -9.73
CA ALA A 105 3.46 -12.65 -8.87
C ALA A 105 4.75 -13.18 -9.54
N GLU A 106 4.70 -13.48 -10.84
CA GLU A 106 5.88 -13.86 -11.63
C GLU A 106 6.93 -12.72 -11.69
N LEU A 107 6.51 -11.47 -11.89
CA LEU A 107 7.43 -10.32 -11.89
C LEU A 107 8.11 -10.12 -10.53
N VAL A 108 7.33 -10.20 -9.44
CA VAL A 108 7.83 -10.01 -8.08
C VAL A 108 8.79 -11.12 -7.68
N THR A 109 8.41 -12.37 -7.91
CA THR A 109 9.25 -13.54 -7.57
C THR A 109 10.57 -13.58 -8.32
N ASN A 110 10.64 -12.98 -9.51
CA ASN A 110 11.86 -12.81 -10.29
C ASN A 110 12.69 -11.56 -9.90
N GLY A 111 12.43 -10.96 -8.73
CA GLY A 111 13.20 -9.82 -8.22
C GLY A 111 12.72 -8.45 -8.73
N GLY A 112 11.50 -8.37 -9.27
CA GLY A 112 10.93 -7.13 -9.81
C GLY A 112 10.55 -6.10 -8.75
N CYS A 113 10.39 -6.51 -7.48
CA CYS A 113 10.04 -5.64 -6.36
C CYS A 113 10.80 -6.06 -5.09
N SER A 114 11.21 -5.08 -4.29
CA SER A 114 11.75 -5.26 -2.95
C SER A 114 11.04 -4.31 -1.98
N LEU A 115 11.12 -4.61 -0.68
CA LEU A 115 10.62 -3.68 0.34
C LEU A 115 11.31 -2.32 0.20
N ARG A 116 10.56 -1.25 0.48
CA ARG A 116 11.09 0.11 0.53
C ARG A 116 12.16 0.23 1.63
N PRO A 117 13.13 1.15 1.47
CA PRO A 117 14.16 1.39 2.47
C PRO A 117 13.58 1.57 3.87
N GLY A 118 14.14 0.85 4.85
CA GLY A 118 13.74 0.89 6.26
C GLY A 118 12.52 0.05 6.66
N ILE A 119 11.67 -0.41 5.72
CA ILE A 119 10.46 -1.18 6.04
C ILE A 119 10.77 -2.47 6.81
N HIS A 120 11.72 -3.28 6.32
CA HIS A 120 12.08 -4.52 7.00
C HIS A 120 12.55 -4.26 8.45
N ALA A 121 13.36 -3.22 8.63
CA ALA A 121 13.90 -2.86 9.94
C ALA A 121 12.80 -2.32 10.87
N LEU A 122 11.87 -1.52 10.34
CA LEU A 122 10.69 -1.05 11.07
C LEU A 122 9.80 -2.21 11.54
N LEU A 123 9.44 -3.13 10.63
CA LEU A 123 8.62 -4.31 10.96
C LEU A 123 9.32 -5.17 12.04
N SER A 124 10.62 -5.40 11.89
CA SER A 124 11.43 -6.16 12.85
C SER A 124 11.48 -5.47 14.22
N ALA A 125 11.67 -4.15 14.24
CA ALA A 125 11.72 -3.38 15.48
C ALA A 125 10.37 -3.37 16.19
N ALA A 126 9.26 -3.17 15.47
CA ALA A 126 7.91 -3.24 16.03
C ALA A 126 7.64 -4.61 16.67
N ARG A 127 8.01 -5.71 16.00
CA ARG A 127 7.88 -7.06 16.55
C ARG A 127 8.71 -7.29 17.81
N LYS A 128 9.97 -6.81 17.84
CA LYS A 128 10.81 -6.88 19.06
C LYS A 128 10.17 -6.18 20.26
N ARG A 129 9.38 -5.12 20.01
CA ARG A 129 8.61 -4.39 21.03
C ARG A 129 7.24 -4.98 21.32
N ALA A 130 6.89 -6.12 20.71
CA ALA A 130 5.55 -6.71 20.74
C ALA A 130 4.44 -5.74 20.31
N GLN A 131 4.74 -4.80 19.41
CA GLN A 131 3.75 -3.87 18.86
C GLN A 131 2.97 -4.57 17.74
N PRO A 132 1.64 -4.71 17.84
CA PRO A 132 0.80 -5.29 16.80
C PRO A 132 0.99 -4.64 15.44
N LEU A 133 1.08 -5.48 14.42
CA LEU A 133 1.15 -5.08 13.02
C LEU A 133 -0.11 -5.55 12.31
N ALA A 134 -0.61 -4.74 11.38
CA ALA A 134 -1.72 -5.11 10.51
C ALA A 134 -1.50 -4.61 9.08
N ILE A 135 -2.26 -5.17 8.14
CA ILE A 135 -2.30 -4.74 6.74
C ILE A 135 -3.73 -4.31 6.37
N ALA A 136 -3.86 -3.14 5.75
CA ALA A 136 -5.10 -2.62 5.18
C ALA A 136 -4.85 -2.18 3.73
N THR A 137 -5.28 -2.95 2.74
CA THR A 137 -4.93 -2.71 1.33
C THR A 137 -6.07 -2.97 0.35
N THR A 138 -6.01 -2.33 -0.82
CA THR A 138 -6.94 -2.59 -1.95
C THR A 138 -6.43 -3.66 -2.90
N THR A 139 -5.18 -4.13 -2.73
CA THR A 139 -4.58 -5.21 -3.53
C THR A 139 -5.13 -6.57 -3.14
N SER A 140 -4.97 -7.59 -3.99
CA SER A 140 -5.44 -8.95 -3.70
C SER A 140 -4.51 -9.66 -2.72
N ARG A 141 -5.05 -10.64 -1.97
CA ARG A 141 -4.26 -11.47 -1.05
C ARG A 141 -3.07 -12.13 -1.76
N ASP A 142 -3.28 -12.68 -2.95
CA ASP A 142 -2.23 -13.29 -3.77
C ASP A 142 -1.05 -12.34 -4.08
N ASN A 143 -1.31 -11.04 -4.26
CA ASN A 143 -0.24 -10.06 -4.50
C ASN A 143 0.59 -9.84 -3.22
N ILE A 144 -0.07 -9.81 -2.06
CA ILE A 144 0.59 -9.69 -0.74
C ILE A 144 1.45 -10.93 -0.51
N ASP A 145 0.88 -12.12 -0.72
CA ASP A 145 1.55 -13.40 -0.57
C ASP A 145 2.82 -13.46 -1.43
N ALA A 146 2.73 -13.05 -2.71
CA ALA A 146 3.89 -13.01 -3.62
C ALA A 146 4.98 -12.04 -3.13
N LEU A 147 4.60 -10.82 -2.73
CA LEU A 147 5.55 -9.79 -2.29
C LEU A 147 6.25 -10.14 -0.97
N LEU A 148 5.46 -10.53 0.03
CA LEU A 148 5.96 -10.72 1.38
C LEU A 148 6.63 -12.09 1.57
N THR A 149 6.27 -13.11 0.78
CA THR A 149 7.01 -14.38 0.80
C THR A 149 8.46 -14.19 0.34
N VAL A 150 8.69 -13.41 -0.71
CA VAL A 150 10.04 -13.11 -1.22
C VAL A 150 10.82 -12.27 -0.22
N SER A 151 10.16 -11.31 0.43
CA SER A 151 10.82 -10.30 1.26
C SER A 151 11.01 -10.69 2.73
N LEU A 152 10.08 -11.46 3.30
CA LEU A 152 9.98 -11.79 4.72
C LEU A 152 9.95 -13.30 4.99
N GLY A 153 9.89 -14.13 3.94
CA GLY A 153 9.79 -15.58 4.03
C GLY A 153 8.35 -16.10 4.10
N LYS A 154 8.17 -17.43 4.04
CA LYS A 154 6.84 -18.08 3.94
C LYS A 154 5.92 -17.84 5.13
N ASP A 155 6.49 -17.56 6.29
CA ASP A 155 5.75 -17.33 7.54
C ASP A 155 5.44 -15.85 7.79
N TRP A 156 5.59 -14.98 6.78
CA TRP A 156 5.37 -13.55 6.90
C TRP A 156 4.00 -13.21 7.50
N ALA A 157 2.97 -14.01 7.20
CA ALA A 157 1.60 -13.74 7.67
C ALA A 157 1.51 -13.77 9.21
N GLN A 158 2.37 -14.53 9.89
CA GLN A 158 2.44 -14.58 11.35
C GLN A 158 2.98 -13.30 11.99
N TRP A 159 3.52 -12.37 11.18
CA TRP A 159 3.97 -11.08 11.66
C TRP A 159 2.82 -10.11 11.90
N PHE A 160 1.64 -10.38 11.31
CA PHE A 160 0.50 -9.47 11.30
C PHE A 160 -0.68 -10.09 12.05
N VAL A 161 -1.24 -9.33 12.99
CA VAL A 161 -2.44 -9.72 13.76
C VAL A 161 -3.69 -9.68 12.88
N ALA A 162 -3.74 -8.74 11.95
CA ALA A 162 -4.86 -8.54 11.03
C ALA A 162 -4.35 -8.27 9.61
N ILE A 163 -4.98 -8.89 8.61
CA ILE A 163 -4.70 -8.64 7.19
C ILE A 163 -6.06 -8.55 6.50
N VAL A 164 -6.41 -7.37 6.02
CA VAL A 164 -7.62 -7.13 5.24
C VAL A 164 -7.23 -6.62 3.86
N ALA A 165 -7.63 -7.37 2.83
CA ALA A 165 -7.20 -7.15 1.45
C ALA A 165 -8.36 -7.13 0.44
N GLY A 166 -8.24 -6.30 -0.59
CA GLY A 166 -9.00 -6.41 -1.83
C GLY A 166 -10.51 -6.46 -1.66
N ASP A 167 -11.11 -7.61 -1.96
CA ASP A 167 -12.56 -7.82 -1.96
C ASP A 167 -13.13 -8.25 -0.60
N GLU A 168 -12.31 -8.27 0.45
CA GLU A 168 -12.76 -8.52 1.81
C GLU A 168 -13.66 -7.41 2.38
N VAL A 169 -13.74 -6.29 1.68
CA VAL A 169 -14.62 -5.16 1.94
C VAL A 169 -15.33 -4.73 0.67
N ARG A 170 -16.53 -4.17 0.83
CA ARG A 170 -17.36 -3.75 -0.29
C ARG A 170 -16.83 -2.48 -0.96
N ASN A 171 -16.50 -1.47 -0.16
CA ASN A 171 -16.03 -0.19 -0.67
C ASN A 171 -14.52 -0.07 -0.43
N LYS A 172 -13.76 0.10 -1.51
CA LYS A 172 -12.30 0.29 -1.45
C LYS A 172 -11.95 1.75 -1.13
N LYS A 173 -10.68 2.02 -0.80
CA LYS A 173 -10.16 3.37 -0.51
C LYS A 173 -10.58 4.35 -1.63
N PRO A 174 -11.11 5.55 -1.32
CA PRO A 174 -11.02 6.28 -0.06
C PRO A 174 -12.09 5.93 0.99
N ALA A 175 -12.98 4.97 0.75
CA ALA A 175 -13.89 4.52 1.80
C ALA A 175 -13.12 3.87 2.97
N PRO A 176 -13.55 4.06 4.24
CA PRO A 176 -12.80 3.60 5.41
C PRO A 176 -12.96 2.10 5.71
N ASP A 177 -13.77 1.37 4.95
CA ASP A 177 -14.20 -0.01 5.25
C ASP A 177 -13.02 -0.95 5.58
N VAL A 178 -11.92 -0.87 4.82
CA VAL A 178 -10.73 -1.71 5.02
C VAL A 178 -10.07 -1.45 6.38
N TYR A 179 -9.95 -0.19 6.78
CA TYR A 179 -9.38 0.20 8.07
C TYR A 179 -10.33 -0.11 9.22
N LEU A 180 -11.63 0.14 9.07
CA LEU A 180 -12.62 -0.22 10.08
C LEU A 180 -12.64 -1.72 10.36
N LYS A 181 -12.50 -2.56 9.33
CA LYS A 181 -12.39 -4.01 9.49
C LYS A 181 -11.08 -4.41 10.19
N VAL A 182 -9.96 -3.76 9.88
CA VAL A 182 -8.69 -3.97 10.60
C VAL A 182 -8.80 -3.58 12.07
N LEU A 183 -9.35 -2.40 12.38
CA LEU A 183 -9.55 -1.95 13.77
C LEU A 183 -10.42 -2.93 14.56
N SER A 184 -11.47 -3.47 13.94
CA SER A 184 -12.31 -4.51 14.55
C SER A 184 -11.56 -5.81 14.82
N GLN A 185 -10.58 -6.20 14.00
CA GLN A 185 -9.76 -7.39 14.22
C GLN A 185 -8.66 -7.16 15.27
N LEU A 186 -8.14 -5.93 15.35
CA LEU A 186 -7.17 -5.52 16.36
C LEU A 186 -7.80 -5.29 17.74
N ASP A 187 -9.12 -5.06 17.79
CA ASP A 187 -9.86 -4.62 18.99
C ASP A 187 -9.28 -3.32 19.59
N LEU A 188 -8.97 -2.35 18.70
CA LEU A 188 -8.40 -1.06 19.07
C LEU A 188 -9.20 0.09 18.46
N PRO A 189 -9.36 1.22 19.18
CA PRO A 189 -9.88 2.45 18.60
C PRO A 189 -8.87 3.06 17.62
N GLY A 190 -9.34 3.65 16.53
CA GLY A 190 -8.47 4.23 15.49
C GLY A 190 -7.46 5.25 16.02
N SER A 191 -7.84 6.02 17.04
CA SER A 191 -6.98 7.04 17.68
C SER A 191 -5.77 6.45 18.43
N GLN A 192 -5.74 5.14 18.68
CA GLN A 192 -4.60 4.44 19.28
C GLN A 192 -3.72 3.75 18.23
N CYS A 193 -4.10 3.77 16.96
CA CYS A 193 -3.33 3.17 15.87
C CYS A 193 -2.60 4.24 15.07
N LEU A 194 -1.65 3.81 14.23
CA LEU A 194 -1.04 4.64 13.21
C LEU A 194 -1.15 3.91 11.87
N ALA A 195 -1.76 4.58 10.88
CA ALA A 195 -1.76 4.10 9.51
C ALA A 195 -0.49 4.61 8.81
N ILE A 196 0.15 3.73 8.05
CA ILE A 196 1.28 4.04 7.19
C ILE A 196 0.82 3.88 5.76
N GLU A 197 0.94 4.95 4.99
CA GLU A 197 0.33 5.12 3.67
C GLU A 197 1.24 5.91 2.73
N ASP A 198 0.93 5.89 1.44
CA ASP A 198 1.66 6.62 0.40
C ASP A 198 0.76 7.46 -0.51
N SER A 199 -0.55 7.24 -0.50
CA SER A 199 -1.51 7.86 -1.42
C SER A 199 -2.56 8.75 -0.73
N GLY A 200 -3.10 9.73 -1.45
CA GLY A 200 -4.19 10.59 -0.93
C GLY A 200 -5.48 9.81 -0.65
N ASN A 201 -5.80 8.79 -1.47
CA ASN A 201 -6.93 7.89 -1.22
C ASN A 201 -6.75 7.10 0.08
N GLY A 202 -5.52 6.67 0.34
CA GLY A 202 -5.11 6.04 1.58
C GLY A 202 -5.25 6.92 2.81
N LEU A 203 -4.68 8.13 2.73
CA LEU A 203 -4.84 9.16 3.74
C LEU A 203 -6.31 9.41 4.08
N ALA A 204 -7.16 9.62 3.07
CA ALA A 204 -8.58 9.87 3.27
C ALA A 204 -9.30 8.69 3.94
N SER A 205 -9.00 7.46 3.52
CA SER A 205 -9.59 6.23 4.06
C SER A 205 -9.25 6.01 5.53
N ALA A 206 -7.96 6.06 5.88
CA ALA A 206 -7.50 5.92 7.26
C ALA A 206 -8.01 7.05 8.16
N SER A 207 -7.98 8.30 7.66
CA SER A 207 -8.48 9.45 8.42
C SER A 207 -9.98 9.35 8.72
N ALA A 208 -10.77 8.88 7.75
CA ALA A 208 -12.20 8.65 7.93
C ALA A 208 -12.51 7.51 8.93
N ALA A 209 -11.55 6.60 9.16
CA ALA A 209 -11.61 5.60 10.22
C ALA A 209 -11.10 6.12 11.59
N GLY A 210 -10.74 7.40 11.69
CA GLY A 210 -10.22 8.02 12.91
C GLY A 210 -8.78 7.66 13.24
N ILE A 211 -7.99 7.22 12.25
CA ILE A 211 -6.60 6.79 12.43
C ILE A 211 -5.66 7.92 11.98
N PRO A 212 -4.73 8.39 12.83
CA PRO A 212 -3.61 9.22 12.42
C PRO A 212 -2.78 8.57 11.31
N VAL A 213 -2.30 9.35 10.34
CA VAL A 213 -1.61 8.81 9.16
C VAL A 213 -0.20 9.35 9.04
N LEU A 214 0.77 8.46 8.95
CA LEU A 214 2.13 8.76 8.52
C LEU A 214 2.25 8.46 7.02
N ILE A 215 2.48 9.49 6.22
CA ILE A 215 2.68 9.33 4.78
C ILE A 215 4.17 9.10 4.48
N SER A 216 4.46 8.12 3.64
CA SER A 216 5.77 7.90 3.04
C SER A 216 5.67 8.04 1.53
N ARG A 217 6.21 9.14 0.97
CA ARG A 217 6.02 9.49 -0.46
C ARG A 217 6.46 8.38 -1.39
N SER A 218 5.63 7.98 -2.34
CA SER A 218 5.95 6.99 -3.38
C SER A 218 5.98 7.61 -4.78
N ALA A 219 6.47 6.88 -5.77
CA ALA A 219 6.75 7.43 -7.10
C ALA A 219 5.50 7.93 -7.85
N TYR A 220 4.35 7.26 -7.66
CA TYR A 220 3.12 7.58 -8.39
C TYR A 220 2.26 8.64 -7.70
N PHE A 221 2.45 8.86 -6.41
CA PHE A 221 1.65 9.79 -5.59
C PHE A 221 2.48 10.95 -5.03
N SER A 222 3.66 11.23 -5.59
CA SER A 222 4.55 12.32 -5.14
C SER A 222 3.89 13.70 -5.10
N ASP A 223 2.88 13.90 -5.95
CA ASP A 223 2.19 15.18 -6.13
C ASP A 223 0.80 15.21 -5.48
N ASP A 224 0.45 14.20 -4.67
CA ASP A 224 -0.80 14.18 -3.91
C ASP A 224 -0.79 15.21 -2.78
N ASP A 225 -1.98 15.68 -2.40
CA ASP A 225 -2.15 16.54 -1.23
C ASP A 225 -2.18 15.71 0.06
N PHE A 226 -1.17 15.92 0.90
CA PHE A 226 -1.01 15.27 2.20
C PHE A 226 -1.25 16.21 3.39
N SER A 227 -1.91 17.35 3.20
CA SER A 227 -2.15 18.37 4.25
C SER A 227 -2.88 17.85 5.50
N GLY A 228 -3.59 16.71 5.40
CA GLY A 228 -4.25 16.04 6.53
C GLY A 228 -3.42 14.96 7.23
N ALA A 229 -2.21 14.67 6.78
CA ALA A 229 -1.35 13.65 7.41
C ALA A 229 -0.78 14.14 8.74
N ALA A 230 -0.55 13.23 9.68
CA ALA A 230 0.14 13.54 10.93
C ALA A 230 1.59 13.97 10.66
N LEU A 231 2.29 13.22 9.79
CA LEU A 231 3.63 13.52 9.30
C LEU A 231 3.81 12.97 7.88
N THR A 232 4.78 13.50 7.12
CA THR A 232 5.09 13.04 5.75
C THR A 232 6.60 12.92 5.51
N ILE A 233 7.08 11.69 5.35
CA ILE A 233 8.49 11.36 5.12
C ILE A 233 8.73 10.88 3.67
N ASP A 234 9.99 10.80 3.27
CA ASP A 234 10.36 10.28 1.94
C ASP A 234 10.64 8.78 1.95
N ASP A 235 11.23 8.25 3.04
CA ASP A 235 11.40 6.82 3.28
C ASP A 235 11.62 6.53 4.77
N PHE A 236 11.75 5.24 5.14
CA PHE A 236 11.94 4.81 6.52
C PHE A 236 13.41 4.60 6.91
N THR A 237 14.35 5.04 6.09
CA THR A 237 15.79 4.96 6.40
C THR A 237 16.04 5.74 7.70
N HIS A 238 16.88 5.18 8.57
CA HIS A 238 17.23 5.74 9.88
C HIS A 238 16.10 5.81 10.93
N ILE A 239 14.85 5.47 10.60
CA ILE A 239 13.75 5.46 11.58
C ILE A 239 13.94 4.33 12.61
N SER A 240 14.46 3.19 12.18
CA SER A 240 14.66 1.99 13.01
C SER A 240 15.93 1.98 13.85
N ASP A 241 16.81 2.97 13.70
CA ASP A 241 18.05 3.12 14.49
C ASP A 241 17.70 3.60 15.90
N MET A 242 17.04 2.75 16.68
CA MET A 242 16.71 3.01 18.08
C MET A 242 17.86 2.51 18.95
N PRO A 243 18.39 3.31 19.89
CA PRO A 243 19.30 2.77 20.88
C PRO A 243 18.56 1.70 21.70
N GLU A 244 19.19 0.53 21.85
CA GLU A 244 18.71 -0.47 22.80
C GLU A 244 18.59 0.18 24.17
N ASN A 245 17.42 0.04 24.80
CA ASN A 245 17.16 0.61 26.10
C ASN A 245 18.16 -0.02 27.08
N LYS A 246 19.15 0.76 27.54
CA LYS A 246 19.98 0.39 28.68
C LYS A 246 19.12 0.50 29.93
N SER A 247 18.29 -0.51 30.16
CA SER A 247 17.59 -0.72 31.42
C SER A 247 17.92 -2.12 31.89
N ASP A 248 19.16 -2.31 32.34
CA ASP A 248 19.55 -3.36 33.29
C ASP A 248 20.85 -2.88 33.96
N MET A 249 20.66 -2.11 35.05
CA MET A 249 21.60 -1.95 36.15
C MET A 249 20.81 -1.74 37.44
#